data_AF-A0A417QP93-F1
#
_entry.id   AF-A0A417QP93-F1
#
_cell.length_a   1.000
_cell.length_b   1.000
_cell.length_c   1.000
_cell.angle_alpha   90.00
_cell.angle_beta   90.00
_cell.angle_gamma   90.00
#
_symmetry.space_group_name_H-M   'P 1'
#
loop_
_entity.id
_entity.type
_entity.pdbx_description
1 polymer ?
#
loop_
_entity_poly.entity_id
_entity_poly.type
_entity_poly.pdbx_seq_one_letter_code
_entity_poly.pdbx_strand_id
1 'polypeptide(L)'
;MAKDIDELYNELDHLPNQERKYKRSRKGYSEDLYDDFYSQDLYDEYSRRSGKQRYCDTDPYTTGRRYRDADPYTARSGNQKRRKRKKRRDDWRPVKIGAVSHLLWILQVLASIAAFGSMIILGILPVPYMVGFAAILLIFACIVKIMQMRAVRYGKRRVNGRWKKKSTGKWISLVTAALMCILCFYGLKVNSALDTIAIGEESGKYTEEKSIDVIQKPFNVYISGIDVYGNINKKSRSDVNLIATVNPQTHKILLTTTPRDYYVTIPGVSGTQKDKLTHAGVYGIDTSIATLENLYDIEIPFFVRVNFSSVENIVDIMGGVDVESKLAFTTGKESGTVVDVKKGTNHFNGKQALAFVRERHALAAGDNQRGKNQQALLTALIHEAMSPEIVLHANSIINSVAGSADTNMSENQIKSLIRMQLGTMKGWDVQSVAAEGDSSGKQYCYSYKGKALYVTVPYESSVSKIKKKMRRALQ
;
A
#
# COMPACT_ATOMS: atom_id res chain seq x y z
N MET A 1 16.25 -19.16 28.25
CA MET A 1 15.74 -17.80 28.52
C MET A 1 15.05 -17.77 29.89
N ALA A 2 15.78 -18.18 30.93
CA ALA A 2 15.31 -18.24 32.33
C ALA A 2 16.52 -18.24 33.28
N LYS A 3 17.56 -17.47 32.94
CA LYS A 3 18.77 -17.29 33.77
C LYS A 3 19.32 -15.86 33.80
N ASP A 4 18.65 -14.89 33.16
CA ASP A 4 19.18 -13.51 33.04
C ASP A 4 18.27 -12.45 33.66
N ILE A 5 17.37 -12.82 34.58
CA ILE A 5 16.46 -11.87 35.25
C ILE A 5 16.99 -11.43 36.62
N ASP A 6 17.82 -12.25 37.28
CA ASP A 6 18.40 -11.91 38.58
C ASP A 6 19.59 -10.92 38.47
N GLU A 7 20.14 -10.72 37.26
CA GLU A 7 21.25 -9.78 37.02
C GLU A 7 20.76 -8.34 36.73
N LEU A 8 19.46 -8.15 36.50
CA LEU A 8 18.84 -6.83 36.28
C LEU A 8 18.35 -6.13 37.57
N TYR A 9 18.45 -6.80 38.72
CA TYR A 9 17.97 -6.26 40.01
C TYR A 9 19.04 -5.51 40.83
N ASN A 10 20.32 -5.52 40.41
CA ASN A 10 21.43 -4.95 41.17
C ASN A 10 22.02 -3.64 40.62
N GLU A 11 21.39 -2.98 39.65
CA GLU A 11 21.91 -1.72 39.06
C GLU A 11 20.97 -0.52 39.14
N LEU A 12 20.02 -0.53 40.10
CA LEU A 12 19.05 0.56 40.30
C LEU A 12 19.30 1.42 41.56
N ASP A 13 20.47 1.30 42.20
CA ASP A 13 20.80 2.02 43.44
C ASP A 13 21.56 3.35 43.27
N HIS A 14 21.64 3.89 42.06
CA HIS A 14 22.36 5.16 41.79
C HIS A 14 21.57 6.18 40.96
N LEU A 15 20.43 6.67 41.47
CA LEU A 15 19.88 7.98 41.06
C LEU A 15 19.17 8.73 42.23
N PRO A 16 19.22 10.09 42.28
CA PRO A 16 18.84 10.87 43.47
C PRO A 16 17.34 11.19 43.60
N ASN A 17 16.94 11.41 44.85
CA ASN A 17 15.60 11.78 45.34
C ASN A 17 14.99 13.05 44.73
N GLN A 18 13.88 12.89 43.99
CA GLN A 18 12.67 13.73 43.99
C GLN A 18 11.57 12.85 43.35
N GLU A 19 10.43 12.45 43.93
CA GLU A 19 9.63 12.92 45.04
C GLU A 19 8.98 11.68 45.71
N ARG A 20 9.17 11.52 47.03
CA ARG A 20 8.31 10.68 47.87
C ARG A 20 7.26 11.57 48.53
N LYS A 21 5.99 11.37 48.18
CA LYS A 21 4.74 11.62 48.97
C LYS A 21 3.59 11.70 47.95
N TYR A 22 2.62 10.78 47.87
CA TYR A 22 1.69 10.37 48.91
C TYR A 22 1.06 8.99 48.63
N LYS A 23 1.15 8.13 49.65
CA LYS A 23 0.19 7.10 50.14
C LYS A 23 -0.93 6.64 49.20
N ARG A 24 -0.95 5.34 48.85
CA ARG A 24 -1.65 4.24 49.56
C ARG A 24 -3.19 4.41 49.64
N SER A 25 -3.89 3.63 48.82
CA SER A 25 -5.02 2.80 49.29
C SER A 25 -5.09 1.53 48.45
N ARG A 26 -4.72 0.41 49.09
CA ARG A 26 -4.85 -0.98 48.63
C ARG A 26 -6.25 -1.47 49.02
N LYS A 27 -6.93 -2.20 48.12
CA LYS A 27 -7.41 -3.57 48.36
C LYS A 27 -8.28 -4.07 47.20
N GLY A 28 -7.97 -5.27 46.70
CA GLY A 28 -8.92 -6.09 45.94
C GLY A 28 -8.28 -7.02 44.89
N TYR A 29 -7.71 -8.15 45.35
CA TYR A 29 -7.62 -9.51 44.72
C TYR A 29 -7.37 -9.62 43.20
N SER A 30 -6.18 -10.02 42.70
CA SER A 30 -5.60 -11.39 42.55
C SER A 30 -6.54 -12.38 41.83
N GLU A 31 -6.30 -12.66 40.53
CA GLU A 31 -5.61 -13.88 40.00
C GLU A 31 -6.58 -15.10 40.02
N ASP A 32 -6.91 -15.80 38.93
CA ASP A 32 -6.10 -16.52 37.93
C ASP A 32 -6.98 -16.79 36.67
N LEU A 33 -6.51 -16.59 35.44
CA LEU A 33 -5.69 -17.46 34.57
C LEU A 33 -6.41 -18.69 33.98
N TYR A 34 -6.41 -18.68 32.66
CA TYR A 34 -6.98 -19.60 31.67
C TYR A 34 -6.11 -20.85 31.47
N ASP A 35 -6.77 -22.00 31.28
CA ASP A 35 -6.49 -23.17 30.42
C ASP A 35 -7.64 -24.15 30.70
N ASP A 36 -8.23 -24.97 29.83
CA ASP A 36 -7.91 -25.41 28.49
C ASP A 36 -9.17 -26.13 27.95
N PHE A 37 -9.39 -26.04 26.63
CA PHE A 37 -9.88 -27.09 25.72
C PHE A 37 -11.21 -27.88 25.83
N TYR A 38 -11.74 -28.15 24.61
CA TYR A 38 -12.73 -29.13 24.13
C TYR A 38 -14.23 -28.81 24.08
N SER A 39 -14.62 -28.30 22.90
CA SER A 39 -15.56 -28.91 21.93
C SER A 39 -17.01 -29.18 22.35
N GLN A 40 -17.89 -28.29 21.90
CA GLN A 40 -19.28 -28.58 21.53
C GLN A 40 -19.29 -29.56 20.34
N ASP A 41 -20.19 -30.56 20.37
CA ASP A 41 -21.25 -30.70 19.35
C ASP A 41 -22.05 -32.02 19.53
N LEU A 42 -23.27 -31.99 18.99
CA LEU A 42 -24.15 -33.11 18.60
C LEU A 42 -25.22 -33.58 19.60
N TYR A 43 -26.36 -32.90 19.51
CA TYR A 43 -27.70 -33.44 19.76
C TYR A 43 -28.27 -33.94 18.42
N ASP A 44 -28.34 -35.26 18.22
CA ASP A 44 -29.49 -35.95 17.63
C ASP A 44 -29.17 -37.45 17.41
N GLU A 45 -30.25 -38.23 17.35
CA GLU A 45 -30.33 -39.63 16.92
C GLU A 45 -30.21 -40.69 18.05
N TYR A 46 -31.34 -41.30 18.40
CA TYR A 46 -31.63 -42.71 18.11
C TYR A 46 -33.01 -43.12 18.65
N SER A 47 -33.98 -43.22 17.74
CA SER A 47 -35.16 -44.06 17.91
C SER A 47 -34.85 -45.50 17.47
N ARG A 48 -35.52 -46.46 18.13
CA ARG A 48 -35.71 -47.89 17.79
C ARG A 48 -34.69 -48.90 18.34
N ARG A 49 -35.14 -49.68 19.33
CA ARG A 49 -35.34 -51.16 19.24
C ARG A 49 -35.72 -51.69 20.63
N SER A 50 -36.97 -52.05 20.82
CA SER A 50 -37.46 -53.44 20.94
C SER A 50 -38.14 -53.52 22.32
N GLY A 51 -39.31 -54.11 22.55
CA GLY A 51 -40.04 -55.16 21.86
C GLY A 51 -40.54 -56.11 22.96
N LYS A 52 -41.85 -56.43 22.95
CA LYS A 52 -42.64 -57.40 23.77
C LYS A 52 -43.64 -56.71 24.69
N GLN A 53 -44.96 -56.75 24.45
CA GLN A 53 -45.96 -57.84 24.31
C GLN A 53 -46.77 -58.04 25.61
N ARG A 54 -48.11 -57.94 25.45
CA ARG A 54 -49.19 -58.76 26.09
C ARG A 54 -49.39 -58.57 27.62
N TYR A 55 -50.58 -58.65 28.24
CA TYR A 55 -52.03 -58.81 27.95
C TYR A 55 -52.75 -58.68 29.33
N CYS A 56 -54.10 -58.58 29.33
CA CYS A 56 -55.07 -58.80 30.43
C CYS A 56 -55.14 -57.73 31.54
N ASP A 57 -56.24 -56.97 31.68
CA ASP A 57 -57.53 -57.33 32.30
C ASP A 57 -57.41 -58.04 33.65
N THR A 58 -57.81 -57.35 34.73
CA THR A 58 -58.90 -57.69 35.66
C THR A 58 -58.88 -56.75 36.89
N ASP A 59 -59.98 -56.05 37.14
CA ASP A 59 -60.48 -55.62 38.48
C ASP A 59 -60.69 -56.88 39.37
N PRO A 60 -60.89 -56.87 40.72
CA PRO A 60 -61.70 -55.89 41.48
C PRO A 60 -61.36 -55.70 43.00
N TYR A 61 -62.15 -54.83 43.64
CA TYR A 61 -62.58 -54.78 45.06
C TYR A 61 -61.81 -53.95 46.12
N THR A 62 -62.55 -52.93 46.61
CA THR A 62 -62.81 -52.56 48.03
C THR A 62 -61.65 -51.94 48.83
N THR A 63 -61.78 -50.93 49.69
CA THR A 63 -62.84 -50.34 50.55
C THR A 63 -62.44 -48.87 50.79
N GLY A 64 -63.32 -47.86 50.69
CA GLY A 64 -64.21 -47.42 51.76
C GLY A 64 -63.59 -46.33 52.65
N ARG A 65 -64.14 -45.10 52.63
CA ARG A 65 -64.37 -44.25 53.83
C ARG A 65 -65.09 -42.91 53.51
N ARG A 66 -66.24 -42.78 54.16
CA ARG A 66 -66.87 -41.62 54.84
C ARG A 66 -67.54 -40.48 54.04
N TYR A 67 -68.85 -40.41 54.31
CA TYR A 67 -69.81 -39.31 54.14
C TYR A 67 -69.62 -38.14 55.13
N ARG A 68 -70.03 -36.94 54.69
CA ARG A 68 -70.80 -35.84 55.36
C ARG A 68 -70.58 -34.55 54.56
N ASP A 69 -71.49 -33.62 54.28
CA ASP A 69 -72.94 -33.43 54.43
C ASP A 69 -73.31 -32.22 53.52
N ALA A 70 -74.58 -32.14 53.08
CA ALA A 70 -75.47 -30.96 52.83
C ALA A 70 -74.90 -29.66 52.19
N ASP A 71 -75.55 -28.89 51.30
CA ASP A 71 -76.95 -28.77 50.85
C ASP A 71 -76.99 -27.87 49.57
N PRO A 72 -78.13 -27.76 48.86
CA PRO A 72 -78.26 -27.13 47.54
C PRO A 72 -78.88 -25.71 47.54
N TYR A 73 -78.89 -25.09 46.35
CA TYR A 73 -79.53 -23.82 45.91
C TYR A 73 -78.70 -22.52 45.97
N THR A 74 -78.33 -22.00 44.80
CA THR A 74 -78.87 -20.72 44.26
C THR A 74 -78.33 -20.43 42.85
N ALA A 75 -79.22 -19.94 41.99
CA ALA A 75 -79.05 -19.69 40.56
C ALA A 75 -78.37 -18.34 40.25
N ARG A 76 -77.69 -18.22 39.09
CA ARG A 76 -77.90 -17.13 38.10
C ARG A 76 -76.98 -17.19 36.87
N SER A 77 -77.63 -17.25 35.71
CA SER A 77 -77.39 -16.46 34.47
C SER A 77 -75.96 -16.21 33.98
N GLY A 78 -75.61 -16.81 32.83
CA GLY A 78 -74.37 -16.53 32.09
C GLY A 78 -74.53 -16.75 30.58
N ASN A 79 -74.90 -15.69 29.88
CA ASN A 79 -75.22 -15.58 28.46
C ASN A 79 -74.02 -15.98 27.54
N GLN A 80 -74.06 -17.16 26.89
CA GLN A 80 -73.03 -17.59 25.93
C GLN A 80 -73.26 -16.99 24.54
N LYS A 81 -72.61 -15.85 24.27
CA LYS A 81 -72.43 -15.34 22.89
C LYS A 81 -71.45 -16.23 22.12
N ARG A 82 -71.99 -17.08 21.22
CA ARG A 82 -71.25 -17.77 20.16
C ARG A 82 -70.53 -16.76 19.25
N ARG A 83 -69.22 -16.54 19.47
CA ARG A 83 -68.32 -15.90 18.49
C ARG A 83 -67.81 -16.95 17.50
N LYS A 84 -68.40 -16.99 16.29
CA LYS A 84 -67.84 -17.73 15.15
C LYS A 84 -66.46 -17.16 14.80
N ARG A 85 -65.38 -17.90 15.08
CA ARG A 85 -64.04 -17.64 14.54
C ARG A 85 -64.04 -17.97 13.05
N LYS A 86 -64.18 -16.94 12.19
CA LYS A 86 -63.84 -17.03 10.76
C LYS A 86 -62.33 -17.28 10.64
N LYS A 87 -61.93 -18.48 10.22
CA LYS A 87 -60.57 -18.76 9.72
C LYS A 87 -60.32 -17.81 8.52
N ARG A 88 -59.50 -16.78 8.71
CA ARG A 88 -58.99 -15.97 7.61
C ARG A 88 -58.00 -16.85 6.85
N ARG A 89 -58.30 -17.18 5.59
CA ARG A 89 -57.28 -17.65 4.65
C ARG A 89 -56.32 -16.48 4.46
N ASP A 90 -55.05 -16.70 4.77
CA ASP A 90 -53.99 -15.76 4.42
C ASP A 90 -53.82 -15.80 2.90
N ASP A 91 -54.48 -14.86 2.21
CA ASP A 91 -54.24 -14.60 0.80
C ASP A 91 -52.78 -14.15 0.62
N TRP A 92 -51.89 -15.10 0.30
CA TRP A 92 -50.53 -14.84 -0.16
C TRP A 92 -50.58 -14.15 -1.53
N ARG A 93 -50.84 -12.84 -1.56
CA ARG A 93 -50.66 -12.05 -2.78
C ARG A 93 -49.17 -11.80 -3.00
N PRO A 94 -48.61 -12.08 -4.20
CA PRO A 94 -47.22 -11.80 -4.48
C PRO A 94 -46.95 -10.31 -4.29
N VAL A 95 -46.00 -10.01 -3.41
CA VAL A 95 -45.68 -8.65 -3.01
C VAL A 95 -44.87 -8.00 -4.13
N LYS A 96 -45.54 -7.22 -4.99
CA LYS A 96 -44.88 -6.52 -6.09
C LYS A 96 -43.92 -5.44 -5.55
N ILE A 97 -42.64 -5.56 -5.89
CA ILE A 97 -41.65 -4.52 -5.63
C ILE A 97 -42.08 -3.27 -6.42
N GLY A 98 -42.10 -2.10 -5.78
CA GLY A 98 -42.46 -0.87 -6.47
C GLY A 98 -41.42 -0.53 -7.55
N ALA A 99 -41.87 -0.12 -8.74
CA ALA A 99 -41.04 0.15 -9.93
C ALA A 99 -39.78 0.99 -9.62
N VAL A 100 -39.91 2.00 -8.75
CA VAL A 100 -38.79 2.86 -8.29
C VAL A 100 -37.68 2.06 -7.62
N SER A 101 -37.99 1.04 -6.80
CA SER A 101 -36.96 0.25 -6.11
C SER A 101 -36.23 -0.67 -7.09
N HIS A 102 -36.96 -1.22 -8.06
CA HIS A 102 -36.39 -2.03 -9.13
C HIS A 102 -35.46 -1.19 -10.02
N LEU A 103 -35.87 0.04 -10.37
CA LEU A 103 -35.05 0.99 -11.12
C LEU A 103 -33.77 1.37 -10.37
N LEU A 104 -33.88 1.69 -9.07
CA LEU A 104 -32.71 2.03 -8.24
C LEU A 104 -31.71 0.87 -8.11
N TRP A 105 -32.20 -0.37 -8.03
CA TRP A 105 -31.34 -1.54 -8.00
C TRP A 105 -30.65 -1.77 -9.36
N ILE A 106 -31.35 -1.62 -10.48
CA ILE A 106 -30.74 -1.67 -11.82
C ILE A 106 -29.65 -0.61 -11.95
N LEU A 107 -29.94 0.63 -11.54
CA LEU A 107 -28.98 1.73 -11.58
C LEU A 107 -27.73 1.43 -10.73
N GLN A 108 -27.90 0.84 -9.54
CA GLN A 108 -26.79 0.41 -8.70
C GLN A 108 -25.96 -0.70 -9.34
N VAL A 109 -26.59 -1.68 -9.97
CA VAL A 109 -25.88 -2.75 -10.70
C VAL A 109 -25.10 -2.18 -11.88
N LEU A 110 -25.70 -1.27 -12.67
CA LEU A 110 -25.02 -0.59 -13.76
C LEU A 110 -23.83 0.23 -13.26
N ALA A 111 -23.98 0.95 -12.14
CA ALA A 111 -22.88 1.68 -11.52
C ALA A 111 -21.76 0.75 -11.04
N SER A 112 -22.09 -0.42 -10.49
CA SER A 112 -21.11 -1.45 -10.11
C SER A 112 -20.38 -2.03 -11.32
N ILE A 113 -21.08 -2.29 -12.44
CA ILE A 113 -20.46 -2.74 -13.70
C ILE A 113 -19.54 -1.66 -14.25
N ALA A 114 -19.95 -0.40 -14.24
CA ALA A 114 -19.13 0.72 -14.68
C ALA A 114 -17.87 0.88 -13.82
N ALA A 115 -18.00 0.78 -12.49
CA ALA A 115 -16.86 0.82 -11.57
C ALA A 115 -15.91 -0.39 -11.74
N PHE A 116 -16.44 -1.57 -12.06
CA PHE A 116 -15.61 -2.71 -12.41
C PHE A 116 -14.87 -2.50 -13.74
N GLY A 117 -15.57 -1.98 -14.75
CA GLY A 117 -14.99 -1.63 -16.04
C GLY A 117 -13.87 -0.59 -15.92
N SER A 118 -14.04 0.44 -15.08
CA SER A 118 -12.98 1.42 -14.86
C SER A 118 -11.73 0.80 -14.22
N MET A 119 -11.87 -0.19 -13.33
CA MET A 119 -10.74 -0.93 -12.77
C MET A 119 -10.02 -1.82 -13.80
N ILE A 120 -10.76 -2.39 -14.76
CA ILE A 120 -10.15 -3.12 -15.88
C ILE A 120 -9.32 -2.17 -16.73
N ILE A 121 -9.88 -1.00 -17.08
CA ILE A 121 -9.22 0.03 -17.88
C ILE A 121 -7.92 0.51 -17.19
N LEU A 122 -7.96 0.70 -15.87
CA LEU A 122 -6.77 1.06 -15.09
C LEU A 122 -5.62 0.04 -15.24
N GLY A 123 -5.95 -1.25 -15.30
CA GLY A 123 -4.98 -2.32 -15.58
C GLY A 123 -3.91 -2.57 -14.50
N ILE A 124 -3.95 -1.91 -13.34
CA ILE A 124 -2.93 -2.06 -12.29
C ILE A 124 -3.18 -3.29 -11.39
N LEU A 125 -4.44 -3.63 -11.15
CA LEU A 125 -4.80 -4.69 -10.21
C LEU A 125 -4.60 -6.10 -10.82
N PRO A 126 -4.00 -7.05 -10.08
CA PRO A 126 -3.91 -8.44 -10.51
C PRO A 126 -5.29 -9.12 -10.61
N VAL A 127 -5.40 -10.14 -11.48
CA VAL A 127 -6.65 -10.86 -11.77
C VAL A 127 -7.35 -11.42 -10.51
N PRO A 128 -6.65 -12.03 -9.53
CA PRO A 128 -7.31 -12.52 -8.30
C PRO A 128 -8.03 -11.42 -7.52
N TYR A 129 -7.45 -10.22 -7.43
CA TYR A 129 -8.09 -9.07 -6.76
C TYR A 129 -9.30 -8.56 -7.55
N MET A 130 -9.24 -8.60 -8.88
CA MET A 130 -10.39 -8.27 -9.73
C MET A 130 -11.54 -9.25 -9.51
N VAL A 131 -11.27 -10.55 -9.41
CA VAL A 131 -12.28 -11.56 -9.09
C VAL A 131 -12.89 -11.32 -7.70
N GLY A 132 -12.05 -11.05 -6.69
CA GLY A 132 -12.51 -10.70 -5.35
C GLY A 132 -13.38 -9.45 -5.32
N PHE A 133 -12.98 -8.39 -6.04
CA PHE A 133 -13.75 -7.15 -6.16
C PHE A 133 -15.10 -7.39 -6.84
N ALA A 134 -15.14 -8.17 -7.92
CA ALA A 134 -16.40 -8.56 -8.57
C ALA A 134 -17.32 -9.34 -7.62
N ALA A 135 -16.79 -10.27 -6.84
CA ALA A 135 -17.55 -11.02 -5.84
C ALA A 135 -18.13 -10.10 -4.76
N ILE A 136 -17.35 -9.14 -4.26
CA ILE A 136 -17.81 -8.14 -3.30
C ILE A 136 -18.96 -7.30 -3.89
N LEU A 137 -18.81 -6.81 -5.12
CA LEU A 137 -19.87 -6.05 -5.80
C LEU A 137 -21.16 -6.85 -5.97
N LEU A 138 -21.05 -8.15 -6.30
CA LEU A 138 -22.20 -9.06 -6.39
C LEU A 138 -22.87 -9.29 -5.03
N ILE A 139 -22.08 -9.50 -3.97
CA ILE A 139 -22.60 -9.65 -2.60
C ILE A 139 -23.34 -8.37 -2.18
N PHE A 140 -22.77 -7.19 -2.41
CA PHE A 140 -23.42 -5.91 -2.14
C PHE A 140 -24.73 -5.75 -2.91
N ALA A 141 -24.75 -6.05 -4.21
CA ALA A 141 -25.96 -6.00 -5.03
C ALA A 141 -27.05 -6.97 -4.51
N CYS A 142 -26.65 -8.17 -4.06
CA CYS A 142 -27.54 -9.15 -3.43
C CYS A 142 -28.09 -8.66 -2.09
N ILE A 143 -27.25 -8.09 -1.22
CA ILE A 143 -27.66 -7.54 0.08
C ILE A 143 -28.69 -6.42 -0.14
N VAL A 144 -28.42 -5.47 -1.05
CA VAL A 144 -29.37 -4.39 -1.38
C VAL A 144 -30.70 -4.98 -1.85
N LYS A 145 -30.68 -5.98 -2.74
CA LYS A 145 -31.89 -6.65 -3.23
C LYS A 145 -32.67 -7.34 -2.11
N ILE A 146 -31.98 -8.06 -1.23
CA ILE A 146 -32.59 -8.73 -0.06
C ILE A 146 -33.22 -7.70 0.87
N MET A 147 -32.53 -6.59 1.15
CA MET A 147 -33.04 -5.51 1.99
C MET A 147 -34.28 -4.84 1.38
N GLN A 148 -34.27 -4.58 0.08
CA GLN A 148 -35.45 -4.07 -0.62
C GLN A 148 -36.62 -5.06 -0.53
N MET A 149 -36.40 -6.36 -0.77
CA MET A 149 -37.42 -7.40 -0.62
C MET A 149 -37.97 -7.51 0.81
N ARG A 150 -37.11 -7.40 1.83
CA ARG A 150 -37.53 -7.40 3.25
C ARG A 150 -38.34 -6.14 3.60
N ALA A 151 -37.94 -4.97 3.12
CA ALA A 151 -38.65 -3.72 3.38
C ALA A 151 -40.10 -3.75 2.85
N VAL A 152 -40.34 -4.40 1.70
CA VAL A 152 -41.70 -4.57 1.18
C VAL A 152 -42.51 -5.61 1.99
N ARG A 153 -41.87 -6.68 2.49
CA ARG A 153 -42.50 -7.69 3.36
C ARG A 153 -42.93 -7.15 4.74
N TYR A 154 -42.08 -6.33 5.38
CA TYR A 154 -42.35 -5.79 6.73
C TYR A 154 -42.98 -4.38 6.75
N GLY A 155 -43.19 -3.76 5.58
CA GLY A 155 -43.67 -2.38 5.42
C GLY A 155 -45.14 -2.12 5.77
N LYS A 156 -45.84 -3.07 6.40
CA LYS A 156 -47.24 -2.95 6.82
C LYS A 156 -47.40 -3.05 8.34
N ARG A 157 -46.78 -2.13 9.10
CA ARG A 157 -47.17 -1.87 10.51
C ARG A 157 -48.08 -0.65 10.57
N ARG A 158 -49.31 -0.85 11.06
CA ARG A 158 -50.23 0.23 11.44
C ARG A 158 -49.74 0.80 12.78
N VAL A 159 -49.29 2.05 12.79
CA VAL A 159 -49.03 2.82 14.02
C VAL A 159 -49.87 4.09 13.89
N ASN A 160 -50.74 4.35 14.87
CA ASN A 160 -51.69 5.48 14.87
C ASN A 160 -52.52 5.64 13.58
N GLY A 161 -53.03 4.54 13.01
CA GLY A 161 -53.94 4.58 11.86
C GLY A 161 -53.32 4.96 10.50
N ARG A 162 -52.09 5.48 10.47
CA ARG A 162 -51.35 5.83 9.24
C ARG A 162 -50.29 4.78 8.90
N TRP A 163 -50.24 4.39 7.62
CA TRP A 163 -49.23 3.46 7.10
C TRP A 163 -47.89 4.19 6.94
N LYS A 164 -46.89 3.93 7.80
CA LYS A 164 -45.54 4.47 7.62
C LYS A 164 -44.68 3.49 6.82
N LYS A 165 -44.36 3.83 5.56
CA LYS A 165 -43.40 3.07 4.73
C LYS A 165 -41.98 3.28 5.26
N LYS A 166 -41.31 2.24 5.75
CA LYS A 166 -39.85 2.31 6.00
C LYS A 166 -39.11 2.25 4.65
N SER A 167 -38.51 3.38 4.26
CA SER A 167 -37.82 3.59 2.97
C SER A 167 -36.33 3.19 2.99
N THR A 168 -35.89 2.42 3.99
CA THR A 168 -34.45 2.21 4.28
C THR A 168 -33.68 1.56 3.12
N GLY A 169 -34.27 0.59 2.40
CA GLY A 169 -33.59 -0.08 1.28
C GLY A 169 -33.37 0.78 0.03
N LYS A 170 -34.12 1.87 -0.15
CA LYS A 170 -33.94 2.78 -1.29
C LYS A 170 -32.74 3.71 -1.11
N TRP A 171 -32.59 4.24 0.11
CA TRP A 171 -31.47 5.12 0.47
C TRP A 171 -30.13 4.39 0.38
N ILE A 172 -30.06 3.14 0.84
CA ILE A 172 -28.84 2.33 0.76
C ILE A 172 -28.44 2.08 -0.70
N SER A 173 -29.41 1.76 -1.57
CA SER A 173 -29.16 1.59 -3.02
C SER A 173 -28.65 2.87 -3.67
N LEU A 174 -29.18 4.04 -3.27
CA LEU A 174 -28.75 5.33 -3.79
C LEU A 174 -27.34 5.68 -3.33
N VAL A 175 -27.04 5.52 -2.04
CA VAL A 175 -25.72 5.81 -1.46
C VAL A 175 -24.65 4.89 -2.04
N THR A 176 -24.94 3.59 -2.18
CA THR A 176 -24.00 2.64 -2.80
C THR A 176 -23.78 2.95 -4.28
N ALA A 177 -24.84 3.26 -5.05
CA ALA A 177 -24.69 3.70 -6.44
C ALA A 177 -23.83 4.98 -6.56
N ALA A 178 -24.07 5.97 -5.69
CA ALA A 178 -23.28 7.20 -5.67
C ALA A 178 -21.80 6.93 -5.37
N LEU A 179 -21.52 6.06 -4.40
CA LEU A 179 -20.15 5.65 -4.06
C LEU A 179 -19.46 4.91 -5.21
N MET A 180 -20.18 4.05 -5.93
CA MET A 180 -19.66 3.38 -7.14
C MET A 180 -19.42 4.35 -8.29
N CYS A 181 -20.28 5.35 -8.48
CA CYS A 181 -20.06 6.40 -9.48
C CYS A 181 -18.83 7.24 -9.14
N ILE A 182 -18.61 7.56 -7.85
CA ILE A 182 -17.40 8.24 -7.39
C ILE A 182 -16.16 7.39 -7.69
N LEU A 183 -16.18 6.10 -7.34
CA LEU A 183 -15.08 5.17 -7.64
C LEU A 183 -14.80 5.07 -9.16
N CYS A 184 -15.85 4.98 -9.97
CA CYS A 184 -15.76 4.96 -11.43
C CYS A 184 -15.12 6.25 -11.96
N PHE A 185 -15.58 7.41 -11.50
CA PHE A 185 -15.03 8.72 -11.88
C PHE A 185 -13.54 8.85 -11.53
N TYR A 186 -13.14 8.46 -10.32
CA TYR A 186 -11.73 8.46 -9.93
C TYR A 186 -10.90 7.50 -10.79
N GLY A 187 -11.41 6.29 -11.07
CA GLY A 187 -10.71 5.34 -11.94
C GLY A 187 -10.52 5.84 -13.38
N LEU A 188 -11.53 6.49 -13.96
CA LEU A 188 -11.43 7.05 -15.32
C LEU A 188 -10.56 8.31 -15.38
N LYS A 189 -10.69 9.23 -14.40
CA LYS A 189 -9.87 10.45 -14.35
C LYS A 189 -8.38 10.12 -14.22
N VAL A 190 -8.07 9.07 -13.48
CA VAL A 190 -6.71 8.53 -13.42
C VAL A 190 -6.25 8.07 -14.80
N ASN A 191 -7.06 7.27 -15.52
CA ASN A 191 -6.64 6.73 -16.81
C ASN A 191 -6.39 7.81 -17.87
N SER A 192 -7.17 8.89 -17.89
CA SER A 192 -6.93 10.02 -18.81
C SER A 192 -5.64 10.78 -18.51
N ALA A 193 -5.19 10.81 -17.25
CA ALA A 193 -3.89 11.35 -16.92
C ALA A 193 -2.76 10.44 -17.45
N LEU A 194 -2.99 9.12 -17.53
CA LEU A 194 -2.06 8.14 -18.07
C LEU A 194 -1.84 8.27 -19.59
N ASP A 195 -2.90 8.48 -20.38
CA ASP A 195 -2.78 8.67 -21.84
C ASP A 195 -1.93 9.91 -22.21
N THR A 196 -1.85 10.91 -21.32
CA THR A 196 -1.04 12.12 -21.52
C THR A 196 0.46 11.87 -21.26
N ILE A 197 0.80 10.79 -20.52
CA ILE A 197 2.17 10.36 -20.20
C ILE A 197 2.83 9.70 -21.41
N ALA A 198 2.05 8.97 -22.20
CA ALA A 198 2.55 8.22 -23.36
C ALA A 198 3.02 9.12 -24.51
N ILE A 199 2.68 10.42 -24.48
CA ILE A 199 3.04 11.38 -25.53
C ILE A 199 3.61 12.63 -24.86
N GLY A 200 4.80 12.53 -24.28
CA GLY A 200 5.60 13.71 -23.98
C GLY A 200 5.98 14.41 -25.29
N GLU A 201 5.65 15.70 -25.44
CA GLU A 201 5.87 16.51 -26.66
C GLU A 201 7.35 16.66 -27.11
N GLU A 202 8.32 16.10 -26.38
CA GLU A 202 9.73 16.02 -26.80
C GLU A 202 10.25 14.59 -27.02
N SER A 203 9.39 13.56 -26.99
CA SER A 203 9.80 12.16 -27.18
C SER A 203 10.03 11.75 -28.64
N GLY A 204 10.00 12.70 -29.59
CA GLY A 204 10.25 12.47 -31.02
C GLY A 204 11.66 11.97 -31.40
N LYS A 205 12.49 11.59 -30.42
CA LYS A 205 13.80 10.94 -30.60
C LYS A 205 14.00 9.61 -29.88
N TYR A 206 13.05 9.15 -29.07
CA TYR A 206 13.12 7.80 -28.49
C TYR A 206 12.51 6.78 -29.47
N THR A 207 13.08 6.75 -30.68
CA THR A 207 12.86 5.69 -31.65
C THR A 207 13.55 4.43 -31.17
N GLU A 208 12.85 3.69 -30.31
CA GLU A 208 12.82 2.24 -30.15
C GLU A 208 12.37 1.95 -28.72
N GLU A 209 11.10 1.54 -28.58
CA GLU A 209 10.61 0.88 -27.38
C GLU A 209 11.48 -0.37 -27.16
N LYS A 210 12.49 -0.29 -26.28
CA LYS A 210 13.29 -1.46 -25.91
C LYS A 210 12.32 -2.47 -25.29
N SER A 211 11.99 -3.52 -26.06
CA SER A 211 11.03 -4.57 -25.76
C SER A 211 11.56 -5.56 -24.70
N ILE A 212 12.07 -5.02 -23.60
CA ILE A 212 12.51 -5.81 -22.45
C ILE A 212 11.27 -6.15 -21.62
N ASP A 213 11.09 -7.44 -21.40
CA ASP A 213 10.12 -7.96 -20.44
C ASP A 213 10.64 -7.71 -19.01
N VAL A 214 10.19 -6.61 -18.41
CA VAL A 214 10.60 -6.13 -17.09
C VAL A 214 10.12 -7.01 -15.92
N ILE A 215 9.24 -7.99 -16.17
CA ILE A 215 8.80 -8.93 -15.12
C ILE A 215 9.55 -10.28 -15.22
N GLN A 216 10.14 -10.61 -16.36
CA GLN A 216 10.89 -11.86 -16.55
C GLN A 216 12.41 -11.69 -16.55
N LYS A 217 12.92 -10.63 -17.17
CA LYS A 217 14.37 -10.44 -17.37
C LYS A 217 14.94 -9.45 -16.36
N PRO A 218 16.14 -9.69 -15.81
CA PRO A 218 16.88 -8.67 -15.07
C PRO A 218 17.23 -7.48 -15.97
N PHE A 219 17.20 -6.26 -15.41
CA PHE A 219 17.46 -5.03 -16.15
C PHE A 219 18.15 -3.98 -15.28
N ASN A 220 18.77 -2.98 -15.92
CA ASN A 220 19.36 -1.83 -15.24
C ASN A 220 18.52 -0.57 -15.49
N VAL A 221 18.38 0.25 -14.46
CA VAL A 221 17.77 1.59 -14.54
C VAL A 221 18.78 2.62 -14.05
N TYR A 222 19.14 3.58 -14.90
CA TYR A 222 19.94 4.73 -14.49
C TYR A 222 19.06 5.83 -13.89
N ILE A 223 19.36 6.24 -12.67
CA ILE A 223 18.67 7.30 -11.95
C ILE A 223 19.59 8.52 -11.93
N SER A 224 19.17 9.55 -12.66
CA SER A 224 19.88 10.82 -12.83
C SER A 224 19.19 11.93 -12.04
N GLY A 225 19.83 12.49 -11.04
CA GLY A 225 19.33 13.69 -10.35
C GLY A 225 20.02 14.95 -10.83
N ILE A 226 19.26 15.88 -11.40
CA ILE A 226 19.76 17.17 -11.87
C ILE A 226 19.59 18.27 -10.79
N ASP A 227 20.60 19.11 -10.65
CA ASP A 227 20.69 20.18 -9.64
C ASP A 227 19.91 21.44 -10.07
N VAL A 228 18.60 21.30 -10.31
CA VAL A 228 17.73 22.42 -10.70
C VAL A 228 16.32 22.28 -10.12
N TYR A 229 15.66 23.42 -9.92
CA TYR A 229 14.21 23.51 -9.74
C TYR A 229 13.51 23.80 -11.08
N GLY A 230 12.24 23.41 -11.19
CA GLY A 230 11.39 23.73 -12.34
C GLY A 230 11.43 22.67 -13.44
N ASN A 231 11.54 23.09 -14.70
CA ASN A 231 11.40 22.18 -15.85
C ASN A 231 12.55 21.14 -15.91
N ILE A 232 12.18 19.85 -15.98
CA ILE A 232 13.06 18.68 -16.05
C ILE A 232 13.88 18.59 -17.36
N ASN A 233 13.48 19.33 -18.40
CA ASN A 233 14.15 19.38 -19.71
C ASN A 233 15.33 20.36 -19.75
N LYS A 234 15.56 21.11 -18.66
CA LYS A 234 16.74 21.97 -18.57
C LYS A 234 18.01 21.12 -18.56
N LYS A 235 18.89 21.37 -19.54
CA LYS A 235 20.24 20.81 -19.53
C LYS A 235 20.99 21.34 -18.31
N SER A 236 21.43 20.42 -17.45
CA SER A 236 22.21 20.72 -16.26
C SER A 236 23.12 19.54 -15.94
N ARG A 237 24.01 19.74 -14.98
CA ARG A 237 24.86 18.67 -14.46
C ARG A 237 24.01 17.60 -13.76
N SER A 238 24.44 16.34 -13.87
CA SER A 238 23.87 15.24 -13.11
C SER A 238 24.67 15.04 -11.83
N ASP A 239 24.11 15.48 -10.71
CA ASP A 239 24.78 15.48 -9.40
C ASP A 239 24.55 14.16 -8.66
N VAL A 240 23.53 13.41 -9.07
CA VAL A 240 23.13 12.13 -8.51
C VAL A 240 23.19 11.10 -9.63
N ASN A 241 24.08 10.11 -9.49
CA ASN A 241 24.29 9.07 -10.49
C ASN A 241 24.17 7.70 -9.85
N LEU A 242 22.96 7.12 -9.91
CA LEU A 242 22.68 5.80 -9.34
C LEU A 242 22.24 4.83 -10.45
N ILE A 243 22.60 3.57 -10.29
CA ILE A 243 22.11 2.48 -11.14
C ILE A 243 21.40 1.49 -10.23
N ALA A 244 20.13 1.21 -10.54
CA ALA A 244 19.39 0.12 -9.94
C ALA A 244 19.46 -1.09 -10.89
N THR A 245 20.17 -2.13 -10.49
CA THR A 245 20.11 -3.44 -11.15
C THR A 245 19.00 -4.25 -10.51
N VAL A 246 17.94 -4.54 -11.27
CA VAL A 246 16.70 -5.14 -10.78
C VAL A 246 16.58 -6.56 -11.33
N ASN A 247 16.39 -7.54 -10.45
CA ASN A 247 16.08 -8.91 -10.84
C ASN A 247 14.68 -9.28 -10.31
N PRO A 248 13.64 -9.25 -11.18
CA PRO A 248 12.26 -9.49 -10.76
C PRO A 248 11.98 -10.93 -10.33
N GLN A 249 12.76 -11.90 -10.82
CA GLN A 249 12.59 -13.32 -10.49
C GLN A 249 13.10 -13.65 -9.08
N THR A 250 14.25 -13.07 -8.72
CA THR A 250 14.87 -13.28 -7.41
C THR A 250 14.46 -12.25 -6.36
N HIS A 251 13.69 -11.22 -6.74
CA HIS A 251 13.33 -10.07 -5.90
C HIS A 251 14.55 -9.39 -5.26
N LYS A 252 15.58 -9.13 -6.09
CA LYS A 252 16.81 -8.44 -5.65
C LYS A 252 17.02 -7.14 -6.40
N ILE A 253 17.45 -6.12 -5.67
CA ILE A 253 17.87 -4.84 -6.23
C ILE A 253 19.28 -4.54 -5.73
N LEU A 254 20.21 -4.27 -6.65
CA LEU A 254 21.51 -3.70 -6.34
C LEU A 254 21.52 -2.22 -6.75
N LEU A 255 21.59 -1.34 -5.75
CA LEU A 255 21.81 0.09 -5.94
C LEU A 255 23.31 0.37 -5.99
N THR A 256 23.77 0.92 -7.11
CA THR A 256 25.16 1.33 -7.29
C THR A 256 25.24 2.83 -7.44
N THR A 257 25.93 3.52 -6.53
CA THR A 257 26.16 4.97 -6.62
C THR A 257 27.54 5.25 -7.17
N THR A 258 27.61 6.13 -8.17
CA THR A 258 28.86 6.65 -8.70
C THR A 258 29.00 8.12 -8.30
N PRO A 259 30.11 8.52 -7.63
CA PRO A 259 30.31 9.91 -7.24
C PRO A 259 30.19 10.87 -8.44
N ARG A 260 29.60 12.05 -8.23
CA ARG A 260 29.48 13.07 -9.28
C ARG A 260 30.84 13.50 -9.87
N ASP A 261 31.88 13.46 -9.05
CA ASP A 261 33.23 13.92 -9.38
C ASP A 261 34.13 12.78 -9.89
N TYR A 262 33.57 11.59 -10.16
CA TYR A 262 34.33 10.44 -10.65
C TYR A 262 35.04 10.78 -11.97
N TYR A 263 36.35 10.55 -12.01
CA TYR A 263 37.21 11.00 -13.11
C TYR A 263 37.30 9.93 -14.21
N VAL A 264 36.45 10.09 -15.22
CA VAL A 264 36.18 9.08 -16.25
C VAL A 264 36.27 9.69 -17.66
N THR A 265 36.43 8.84 -18.67
CA THR A 265 36.27 9.26 -20.07
C THR A 265 34.78 9.39 -20.38
N ILE A 266 34.41 10.40 -21.17
CA ILE A 266 33.03 10.61 -21.62
C ILE A 266 32.96 10.19 -23.11
N PRO A 267 32.39 9.01 -23.43
CA PRO A 267 32.35 8.47 -24.79
C PRO A 267 31.70 9.45 -25.77
N GLY A 268 32.29 9.57 -26.98
CA GLY A 268 31.82 10.49 -28.02
C GLY A 268 32.09 11.98 -27.75
N VAL A 269 32.62 12.34 -26.58
CA VAL A 269 32.82 13.75 -26.18
C VAL A 269 34.28 14.06 -25.88
N SER A 270 34.92 13.35 -24.94
CA SER A 270 36.24 13.75 -24.40
C SER A 270 37.43 13.05 -25.07
N GLY A 271 37.19 12.15 -26.03
CA GLY A 271 38.25 11.32 -26.62
C GLY A 271 38.98 10.50 -25.56
N THR A 272 40.30 10.64 -25.49
CA THR A 272 41.13 10.00 -24.45
C THR A 272 41.27 10.82 -23.16
N GLN A 273 40.79 12.08 -23.17
CA GLN A 273 40.81 12.93 -21.99
C GLN A 273 39.72 12.51 -21.01
N LYS A 274 39.94 12.80 -19.72
CA LYS A 274 39.00 12.49 -18.65
C LYS A 274 38.30 13.75 -18.16
N ASP A 275 37.16 13.52 -17.53
CA ASP A 275 36.32 14.55 -16.95
C ASP A 275 35.54 14.00 -15.74
N LYS A 276 34.87 14.88 -15.01
CA LYS A 276 33.93 14.50 -13.97
C LYS A 276 32.67 13.90 -14.59
N LEU A 277 32.17 12.80 -14.02
CA LEU A 277 30.90 12.18 -14.41
C LEU A 277 29.74 13.19 -14.49
N THR A 278 29.66 14.14 -13.57
CA THR A 278 28.60 15.16 -13.51
C THR A 278 28.51 16.02 -14.78
N HIS A 279 29.61 16.16 -15.53
CA HIS A 279 29.64 16.91 -16.79
C HIS A 279 29.00 16.14 -17.95
N ALA A 280 28.93 14.80 -17.90
CA ALA A 280 28.23 14.00 -18.91
C ALA A 280 26.75 14.43 -19.06
N GLY A 281 26.10 14.78 -17.94
CA GLY A 281 24.71 15.26 -17.93
C GLY A 281 24.48 16.56 -18.70
N VAL A 282 25.52 17.41 -18.85
CA VAL A 282 25.44 18.64 -19.65
C VAL A 282 25.29 18.32 -21.14
N TYR A 283 25.91 17.23 -21.60
CA TYR A 283 25.84 16.76 -22.98
C TYR A 283 24.54 16.01 -23.27
N GLY A 284 23.95 15.38 -22.26
CA GLY A 284 22.62 14.77 -22.33
C GLY A 284 22.56 13.49 -21.52
N ILE A 285 21.34 12.97 -21.33
CA ILE A 285 21.12 11.73 -20.58
C ILE A 285 21.83 10.55 -21.25
N ASP A 286 21.79 10.47 -22.58
CA ASP A 286 22.44 9.39 -23.36
C ASP A 286 23.95 9.37 -23.16
N THR A 287 24.58 10.55 -23.02
CA THR A 287 26.01 10.64 -22.75
C THR A 287 26.35 10.15 -21.34
N SER A 288 25.53 10.46 -20.34
CA SER A 288 25.66 9.90 -18.99
C SER A 288 25.50 8.38 -18.99
N ILE A 289 24.49 7.87 -19.69
CA ILE A 289 24.24 6.43 -19.84
C ILE A 289 25.46 5.75 -20.47
N ALA A 290 25.92 6.21 -21.64
CA ALA A 290 27.07 5.65 -22.34
C ALA A 290 28.35 5.69 -21.49
N THR A 291 28.53 6.75 -20.70
CA THR A 291 29.67 6.87 -19.77
C THR A 291 29.62 5.79 -18.68
N LEU A 292 28.44 5.53 -18.11
CA LEU A 292 28.25 4.52 -17.07
C LEU A 292 28.30 3.09 -17.63
N GLU A 293 27.75 2.86 -18.83
CA GLU A 293 27.87 1.60 -19.55
C GLU A 293 29.34 1.27 -19.84
N ASN A 294 30.13 2.25 -20.31
CA ASN A 294 31.56 2.07 -20.54
C ASN A 294 32.34 1.82 -19.23
N LEU A 295 32.00 2.56 -18.16
CA LEU A 295 32.65 2.42 -16.86
C LEU A 295 32.41 1.03 -16.26
N TYR A 296 31.17 0.54 -16.28
CA TYR A 296 30.78 -0.70 -15.61
C TYR A 296 30.67 -1.93 -16.53
N ASP A 297 30.81 -1.76 -17.85
CA ASP A 297 30.69 -2.84 -18.83
C ASP A 297 29.35 -3.59 -18.69
N ILE A 298 28.27 -2.83 -18.79
CA ILE A 298 26.87 -3.26 -18.68
C ILE A 298 26.02 -2.55 -19.73
N GLU A 299 24.81 -3.07 -19.98
CA GLU A 299 23.77 -2.35 -20.72
C GLU A 299 22.79 -1.66 -19.74
N ILE A 300 22.44 -0.42 -20.02
CA ILE A 300 21.45 0.36 -19.27
C ILE A 300 20.29 0.68 -20.21
N PRO A 301 19.26 -0.18 -20.25
CA PRO A 301 18.12 0.02 -21.15
C PRO A 301 17.17 1.11 -20.71
N PHE A 302 17.11 1.41 -19.40
CA PHE A 302 16.15 2.35 -18.85
C PHE A 302 16.82 3.47 -18.08
N PHE A 303 16.20 4.64 -18.07
CA PHE A 303 16.58 5.74 -17.19
C PHE A 303 15.37 6.40 -16.55
N VAL A 304 15.62 7.08 -15.43
CA VAL A 304 14.72 8.04 -14.79
C VAL A 304 15.54 9.27 -14.44
N ARG A 305 15.17 10.42 -15.00
CA ARG A 305 15.75 11.73 -14.67
C ARG A 305 14.79 12.48 -13.76
N VAL A 306 15.29 12.90 -12.60
CA VAL A 306 14.56 13.65 -11.58
C VAL A 306 15.29 14.94 -11.25
N ASN A 307 14.55 15.93 -10.77
CA ASN A 307 15.07 17.17 -10.23
C ASN A 307 14.53 17.40 -8.81
N PHE A 308 14.80 18.56 -8.23
CA PHE A 308 14.38 18.87 -6.86
C PHE A 308 12.86 18.88 -6.70
N SER A 309 12.14 19.48 -7.64
CA SER A 309 10.67 19.49 -7.65
C SER A 309 10.11 18.08 -7.77
N SER A 310 10.75 17.20 -8.56
CA SER A 310 10.33 15.79 -8.68
C SER A 310 10.42 15.06 -7.35
N VAL A 311 11.53 15.19 -6.63
CA VAL A 311 11.75 14.50 -5.35
C VAL A 311 10.73 14.97 -4.31
N GLU A 312 10.54 16.29 -4.18
CA GLU A 312 9.54 16.85 -3.25
C GLU A 312 8.14 16.30 -3.55
N ASN A 313 7.70 16.37 -4.81
CA ASN A 313 6.38 15.92 -5.23
C ASN A 313 6.17 14.42 -5.01
N ILE A 314 7.15 13.59 -5.37
CA ILE A 314 7.03 12.12 -5.25
C ILE A 314 6.87 11.74 -3.77
N VAL A 315 7.71 12.30 -2.89
CA VAL A 315 7.64 12.02 -1.45
C VAL A 315 6.31 12.49 -0.85
N ASP A 316 5.86 13.70 -1.19
CA ASP A 316 4.60 14.24 -0.66
C ASP A 316 3.38 13.42 -1.12
N ILE A 317 3.40 12.91 -2.36
CA ILE A 317 2.33 12.06 -2.89
C ILE A 317 2.26 10.71 -2.19
N MET A 318 3.41 10.18 -1.77
CA MET A 318 3.52 8.95 -0.98
C MET A 318 3.10 9.17 0.48
N GLY A 319 2.76 10.40 0.88
CA GLY A 319 2.39 10.74 2.24
C GLY A 319 3.59 10.98 3.16
N GLY A 320 4.79 11.13 2.59
CA GLY A 320 6.06 11.16 3.31
C GLY A 320 6.86 9.87 3.08
N VAL A 321 8.02 9.78 3.72
CA VAL A 321 8.91 8.61 3.62
C VAL A 321 9.72 8.42 4.90
N ASP A 322 9.83 7.17 5.35
CA ASP A 322 10.64 6.81 6.52
C ASP A 322 12.07 6.46 6.10
N VAL A 323 13.02 7.31 6.50
CA VAL A 323 14.44 7.17 6.13
C VAL A 323 15.29 6.86 7.35
N GLU A 324 16.09 5.80 7.26
CA GLU A 324 17.06 5.43 8.28
C GLU A 324 18.34 6.27 8.15
N SER A 325 18.59 7.14 9.13
CA SER A 325 19.81 7.95 9.20
C SER A 325 20.82 7.36 10.17
N LYS A 326 22.07 7.17 9.71
CA LYS A 326 23.17 6.69 10.56
C LYS A 326 23.72 7.73 11.52
N LEU A 327 23.42 9.01 11.27
CA LEU A 327 23.97 10.16 12.00
C LEU A 327 22.85 11.09 12.45
N ALA A 328 23.05 11.76 13.58
CA ALA A 328 22.25 12.90 13.98
C ALA A 328 22.93 14.19 13.49
N PHE A 329 22.19 15.08 12.85
CA PHE A 329 22.69 16.35 12.35
C PHE A 329 21.53 17.32 12.05
N THR A 330 21.83 18.61 11.95
CA THR A 330 20.86 19.62 11.52
C THR A 330 21.24 20.12 10.13
N THR A 331 20.30 20.15 9.20
CA THR A 331 20.54 20.67 7.85
C THR A 331 20.70 22.21 7.87
N GLY A 332 21.55 22.72 7.00
CA GLY A 332 21.71 24.16 6.77
C GLY A 332 20.56 24.74 5.93
N LYS A 333 20.42 26.07 5.96
CA LYS A 333 19.40 26.78 5.14
C LYS A 333 19.63 26.61 3.65
N GLU A 334 20.89 26.44 3.23
CA GLU A 334 21.32 26.17 1.87
C GLU A 334 20.78 24.84 1.31
N SER A 335 20.44 23.90 2.20
CA SER A 335 19.80 22.63 1.85
C SER A 335 18.30 22.79 1.54
N GLY A 336 17.76 24.00 1.66
CA GLY A 336 16.39 24.38 1.31
C GLY A 336 15.48 24.56 2.52
N THR A 337 15.66 23.73 3.55
CA THR A 337 15.01 23.90 4.85
C THR A 337 15.90 23.36 5.97
N VAL A 338 15.73 23.90 7.17
CA VAL A 338 16.39 23.41 8.39
C VAL A 338 15.57 22.24 8.94
N VAL A 339 16.23 21.10 9.16
CA VAL A 339 15.66 19.85 9.65
C VAL A 339 16.60 19.26 10.68
N ASP A 340 16.07 18.94 11.85
CA ASP A 340 16.80 18.21 12.89
C ASP A 340 16.67 16.71 12.63
N VAL A 341 17.67 16.14 11.97
CA VAL A 341 17.75 14.73 11.62
C VAL A 341 18.25 13.96 12.83
N LYS A 342 17.46 12.99 13.28
CA LYS A 342 17.83 12.08 14.37
C LYS A 342 18.59 10.89 13.82
N LYS A 343 19.49 10.32 14.62
CA LYS A 343 20.02 8.98 14.32
C LYS A 343 18.88 7.96 14.48
N GLY A 344 18.74 7.05 13.53
CA GLY A 344 17.61 6.11 13.45
C GLY A 344 16.60 6.52 12.37
N THR A 345 15.37 6.02 12.50
CA THR A 345 14.30 6.27 11.53
C THR A 345 13.74 7.69 11.67
N ASN A 346 13.60 8.39 10.54
CA ASN A 346 13.01 9.72 10.47
C ASN A 346 11.93 9.73 9.39
N HIS A 347 10.75 10.23 9.74
CA HIS A 347 9.69 10.48 8.77
C HIS A 347 9.88 11.85 8.13
N PHE A 348 10.04 11.89 6.82
CA PHE A 348 10.26 13.12 6.06
C PHE A 348 9.14 13.37 5.05
N ASN A 349 8.63 14.60 5.03
CA ASN A 349 7.92 15.12 3.85
C ASN A 349 8.89 15.50 2.73
N GLY A 350 8.38 15.91 1.57
CA GLY A 350 9.19 16.18 0.38
C GLY A 350 10.29 17.21 0.60
N LYS A 351 9.99 18.32 1.24
CA LYS A 351 10.99 19.37 1.55
C LYS A 351 12.06 18.88 2.52
N GLN A 352 11.66 18.12 3.54
CA GLN A 352 12.60 17.57 4.52
C GLN A 352 13.49 16.49 3.89
N ALA A 353 12.92 15.63 3.06
CA ALA A 353 13.64 14.59 2.33
C ALA A 353 14.66 15.22 1.36
N LEU A 354 14.27 16.29 0.66
CA LEU A 354 15.19 17.02 -0.20
C LEU A 354 16.33 17.66 0.59
N ALA A 355 16.03 18.31 1.73
CA ALA A 355 17.06 18.90 2.58
C ALA A 355 18.05 17.83 3.10
N PHE A 356 17.54 16.67 3.51
CA PHE A 356 18.35 15.53 3.97
C PHE A 356 19.37 15.05 2.93
N VAL A 357 18.98 15.01 1.64
CA VAL A 357 19.87 14.53 0.55
C VAL A 357 20.74 15.63 -0.09
N ARG A 358 20.46 16.91 0.21
CA ARG A 358 21.27 18.04 -0.24
C ARG A 358 22.36 18.45 0.76
N GLU A 359 22.16 18.13 2.03
CA GLU A 359 23.10 18.48 3.10
C GLU A 359 24.49 17.90 2.87
N ARG A 360 25.51 18.73 3.11
CA ARG A 360 26.93 18.36 2.95
C ARG A 360 27.85 19.05 3.97
N HIS A 361 27.48 20.23 4.47
CA HIS A 361 28.36 21.08 5.27
C HIS A 361 28.32 20.68 6.74
N ALA A 362 27.16 20.23 7.23
CA ALA A 362 27.01 19.69 8.58
C ALA A 362 27.63 18.28 8.74
N LEU A 363 28.08 17.64 7.66
CA LEU A 363 28.52 16.26 7.63
C LEU A 363 30.04 16.17 7.56
N ALA A 364 30.68 15.49 8.52
CA ALA A 364 32.14 15.37 8.58
C ALA A 364 32.75 14.72 7.32
N ALA A 365 32.06 13.76 6.70
CA ALA A 365 32.48 13.13 5.45
C ALA A 365 31.96 13.84 4.19
N GLY A 366 31.33 15.01 4.33
CA GLY A 366 30.90 15.88 3.24
C GLY A 366 30.08 15.16 2.16
N ASP A 367 30.56 15.24 0.92
CA ASP A 367 29.91 14.67 -0.27
C ASP A 367 29.72 13.15 -0.18
N ASN A 368 30.67 12.44 0.44
CA ASN A 368 30.57 11.00 0.61
C ASN A 368 29.39 10.60 1.50
N GLN A 369 29.11 11.39 2.54
CA GLN A 369 27.94 11.15 3.39
C GLN A 369 26.65 11.57 2.67
N ARG A 370 26.69 12.65 1.88
CA ARG A 370 25.55 13.05 1.05
C ARG A 370 25.14 11.93 0.07
N GLY A 371 26.09 11.27 -0.57
CA GLY A 371 25.82 10.11 -1.42
C GLY A 371 25.16 8.95 -0.65
N LYS A 372 25.58 8.69 0.59
CA LYS A 372 24.94 7.69 1.46
C LYS A 372 23.51 8.09 1.85
N ASN A 373 23.26 9.37 2.11
CA ASN A 373 21.92 9.88 2.41
C ASN A 373 21.00 9.75 1.17
N GLN A 374 21.51 10.02 -0.03
CA GLN A 374 20.78 9.79 -1.29
C GLN A 374 20.42 8.32 -1.49
N GLN A 375 21.35 7.40 -1.21
CA GLN A 375 21.08 5.96 -1.20
C GLN A 375 20.01 5.58 -0.18
N ALA A 376 20.07 6.14 1.03
CA ALA A 376 19.10 5.87 2.09
C ALA A 376 17.69 6.34 1.68
N LEU A 377 17.57 7.55 1.12
CA LEU A 377 16.29 8.04 0.60
C LEU A 377 15.76 7.16 -0.54
N LEU A 378 16.61 6.79 -1.51
CA LEU A 378 16.18 5.93 -2.62
C LEU A 378 15.76 4.54 -2.11
N THR A 379 16.47 3.98 -1.15
CA THR A 379 16.12 2.69 -0.53
C THR A 379 14.76 2.78 0.17
N ALA A 380 14.51 3.87 0.90
CA ALA A 380 13.23 4.12 1.56
C ALA A 380 12.09 4.31 0.55
N LEU A 381 12.31 5.07 -0.53
CA LEU A 381 11.35 5.24 -1.62
C LEU A 381 11.02 3.91 -2.31
N ILE A 382 12.01 3.05 -2.54
CA ILE A 382 11.79 1.71 -3.09
C ILE A 382 10.97 0.87 -2.11
N HIS A 383 11.30 0.90 -0.81
CA HIS A 383 10.54 0.21 0.23
C HIS A 383 9.07 0.64 0.27
N GLU A 384 8.83 1.94 0.21
CA GLU A 384 7.48 2.50 0.22
C GLU A 384 6.74 2.21 -1.09
N ALA A 385 7.44 2.23 -2.24
CA ALA A 385 6.89 1.81 -3.52
C ALA A 385 6.49 0.32 -3.57
N MET A 386 7.03 -0.49 -2.67
CA MET A 386 6.72 -1.92 -2.55
C MET A 386 5.67 -2.21 -1.47
N SER A 387 5.25 -1.19 -0.71
CA SER A 387 4.27 -1.32 0.37
C SER A 387 2.87 -1.58 -0.20
N PRO A 388 1.95 -2.24 0.54
CA PRO A 388 0.56 -2.39 0.11
C PRO A 388 -0.16 -1.04 -0.10
N GLU A 389 0.30 0.00 0.61
CA GLU A 389 -0.27 1.35 0.55
C GLU A 389 -0.02 2.00 -0.81
N ILE A 390 0.97 1.51 -1.58
CA ILE A 390 1.21 1.98 -2.94
C ILE A 390 -0.03 1.88 -3.83
N VAL A 391 -0.99 0.98 -3.57
CA VAL A 391 -2.24 0.91 -4.35
C VAL A 391 -3.04 2.21 -4.28
N LEU A 392 -3.00 2.89 -3.14
CA LEU A 392 -3.71 4.16 -2.93
C LEU A 392 -3.04 5.30 -3.71
N HIS A 393 -1.72 5.24 -3.84
CA HIS A 393 -0.90 6.31 -4.40
C HIS A 393 -0.39 6.02 -5.82
N ALA A 394 -0.46 4.78 -6.31
CA ALA A 394 0.18 4.31 -7.54
C ALA A 394 -0.19 5.19 -8.73
N ASN A 395 -1.46 5.55 -8.82
CA ASN A 395 -1.98 6.42 -9.87
C ASN A 395 -1.44 7.86 -9.76
N SER A 396 -1.46 8.43 -8.56
CA SER A 396 -0.91 9.77 -8.31
C SER A 396 0.60 9.81 -8.53
N ILE A 397 1.31 8.73 -8.19
CA ILE A 397 2.74 8.58 -8.41
C ILE A 397 3.03 8.48 -9.90
N ILE A 398 2.33 7.62 -10.65
CA ILE A 398 2.50 7.53 -12.11
C ILE A 398 2.23 8.90 -12.75
N ASN A 399 1.16 9.60 -12.36
CA ASN A 399 0.82 10.94 -12.86
C ASN A 399 1.88 12.00 -12.52
N SER A 400 2.44 11.95 -11.30
CA SER A 400 3.46 12.90 -10.88
C SER A 400 4.81 12.59 -11.47
N VAL A 401 5.16 11.31 -11.63
CA VAL A 401 6.35 10.86 -12.36
C VAL A 401 6.26 11.35 -13.80
N ALA A 402 5.09 11.30 -14.43
CA ALA A 402 4.94 11.82 -15.79
C ALA A 402 5.02 13.35 -15.93
N GLY A 403 4.56 14.10 -14.91
CA GLY A 403 4.67 15.56 -14.92
C GLY A 403 6.00 16.09 -14.39
N SER A 404 6.75 15.27 -13.63
CA SER A 404 7.90 15.74 -12.85
C SER A 404 9.18 14.97 -13.12
N ALA A 405 9.16 13.81 -13.78
CA ALA A 405 10.34 13.01 -14.11
C ALA A 405 10.35 12.66 -15.60
N ASP A 406 11.54 12.51 -16.18
CA ASP A 406 11.73 12.10 -17.57
C ASP A 406 12.23 10.65 -17.58
N THR A 407 11.57 9.77 -18.33
CA THR A 407 11.89 8.34 -18.39
C THR A 407 11.54 7.76 -19.75
N ASN A 408 12.28 6.72 -20.15
CA ASN A 408 11.99 5.91 -21.33
C ASN A 408 11.29 4.58 -21.02
N MET A 409 10.87 4.34 -19.76
CA MET A 409 10.02 3.19 -19.43
C MET A 409 8.60 3.45 -19.91
N SER A 410 8.01 2.50 -20.64
CA SER A 410 6.63 2.64 -21.07
C SER A 410 5.65 2.47 -19.89
N GLU A 411 4.48 3.08 -20.01
CA GLU A 411 3.42 2.95 -19.02
C GLU A 411 3.05 1.48 -18.76
N ASN A 412 3.04 0.65 -19.82
CA ASN A 412 2.79 -0.78 -19.71
C ASN A 412 3.87 -1.50 -18.89
N GLN A 413 5.14 -1.15 -19.06
CA GLN A 413 6.24 -1.69 -18.26
C GLN A 413 6.07 -1.32 -16.79
N ILE A 414 5.78 -0.06 -16.47
CA ILE A 414 5.54 0.41 -15.09
C ILE A 414 4.33 -0.31 -14.48
N LYS A 415 3.18 -0.35 -15.17
CA LYS A 415 1.97 -1.06 -14.73
C LYS A 415 2.24 -2.54 -14.51
N SER A 416 3.05 -3.18 -15.35
CA SER A 416 3.38 -4.61 -15.20
C SER A 416 4.19 -4.90 -13.94
N LEU A 417 5.15 -4.04 -13.58
CA LEU A 417 5.92 -4.13 -12.35
C LEU A 417 5.02 -3.95 -11.12
N ILE A 418 4.14 -2.95 -11.14
CA ILE A 418 3.19 -2.72 -10.03
C ILE A 418 2.27 -3.93 -9.89
N ARG A 419 1.70 -4.45 -10.99
CA ARG A 419 0.84 -5.64 -10.95
C ARG A 419 1.57 -6.86 -10.41
N MET A 420 2.84 -7.06 -10.79
CA MET A 420 3.67 -8.15 -10.25
C MET A 420 3.88 -7.99 -8.74
N GLN A 421 4.20 -6.78 -8.27
CA GLN A 421 4.39 -6.50 -6.85
C GLN A 421 3.10 -6.72 -6.06
N LEU A 422 1.96 -6.21 -6.52
CA LEU A 422 0.67 -6.41 -5.88
C LEU A 422 0.22 -7.87 -5.90
N GLY A 423 0.57 -8.63 -6.94
CA GLY A 423 0.21 -10.04 -7.07
C GLY A 423 0.98 -10.95 -6.12
N THR A 424 2.24 -10.61 -5.82
CA THR A 424 3.12 -11.45 -5.01
C THR A 424 3.27 -10.95 -3.57
N MET A 425 3.18 -9.63 -3.36
CA MET A 425 3.47 -8.94 -2.10
C MET A 425 4.82 -9.33 -1.47
N LYS A 426 5.75 -9.84 -2.28
CA LYS A 426 7.06 -10.28 -1.80
C LYS A 426 7.90 -9.06 -1.45
N GLY A 427 8.62 -9.15 -0.34
CA GLY A 427 9.69 -8.22 0.00
C GLY A 427 10.86 -8.37 -0.98
N TRP A 428 11.61 -7.30 -1.18
CA TRP A 428 12.81 -7.29 -2.01
C TRP A 428 14.06 -7.13 -1.15
N ASP A 429 15.12 -7.86 -1.51
CA ASP A 429 16.45 -7.66 -0.93
C ASP A 429 17.14 -6.51 -1.67
N VAL A 430 17.22 -5.35 -1.01
CA VAL A 430 17.86 -4.14 -1.54
C VAL A 430 19.26 -4.01 -0.96
N GLN A 431 20.27 -4.18 -1.81
CA GLN A 431 21.67 -3.99 -1.44
C GLN A 431 22.21 -2.71 -2.06
N SER A 432 23.09 -2.03 -1.35
CA SER A 432 23.75 -0.82 -1.85
C SER A 432 25.26 -0.97 -1.93
N VAL A 433 25.87 -0.37 -2.94
CA VAL A 433 27.32 -0.23 -3.11
C VAL A 433 27.64 1.14 -3.67
N ALA A 434 28.72 1.75 -3.21
CA ALA A 434 29.23 3.01 -3.76
C ALA A 434 30.58 2.78 -4.42
N ALA A 435 30.82 3.45 -5.54
CA ALA A 435 32.12 3.47 -6.18
C ALA A 435 33.10 4.32 -5.34
N GLU A 436 34.28 3.76 -5.12
CA GLU A 436 35.33 4.35 -4.30
C GLU A 436 36.45 4.88 -5.19
N GLY A 437 37.17 5.87 -4.69
CA GLY A 437 38.30 6.47 -5.37
C GLY A 437 39.04 7.46 -4.48
N ASP A 438 40.14 8.00 -5.00
CA ASP A 438 40.92 9.04 -4.33
C ASP A 438 40.35 10.43 -4.67
N SER A 439 39.78 11.09 -3.65
CA SER A 439 39.19 12.43 -3.75
C SER A 439 40.11 13.54 -3.22
N SER A 440 41.39 13.25 -2.93
CA SER A 440 42.32 14.23 -2.33
C SER A 440 42.86 15.25 -3.33
N GLY A 441 42.89 14.90 -4.62
CA GLY A 441 43.55 15.66 -5.66
C GLY A 441 42.65 16.55 -6.53
N LYS A 442 43.30 17.38 -7.34
CA LYS A 442 42.67 18.11 -8.44
C LYS A 442 43.24 17.63 -9.77
N GLN A 443 42.40 17.57 -10.81
CA GLN A 443 42.81 17.22 -12.17
C GLN A 443 42.21 18.20 -13.18
N TYR A 444 42.87 18.34 -14.34
CA TYR A 444 42.30 19.08 -15.47
C TYR A 444 41.15 18.29 -16.08
N CYS A 445 40.03 18.96 -16.32
CA CYS A 445 38.81 18.34 -16.80
C CYS A 445 38.56 18.77 -18.24
N TYR A 446 38.21 17.83 -19.13
CA TYR A 446 37.97 18.13 -20.55
C TYR A 446 37.01 19.32 -20.76
N SER A 447 35.87 19.33 -20.07
CA SER A 447 34.84 20.37 -20.21
C SER A 447 35.20 21.69 -19.53
N TYR A 448 36.31 21.76 -18.78
CA TYR A 448 36.69 22.94 -18.01
C TYR A 448 38.18 23.27 -18.14
N LYS A 449 38.50 24.24 -19.01
CA LYS A 449 39.86 24.61 -19.38
C LYS A 449 40.54 25.63 -18.45
N GLY A 450 39.84 26.16 -17.45
CA GLY A 450 40.34 27.30 -16.66
C GLY A 450 41.36 26.93 -15.58
N LYS A 451 41.10 25.85 -14.82
CA LYS A 451 41.97 25.37 -13.73
C LYS A 451 41.63 23.92 -13.39
N ALA A 452 42.55 23.25 -12.69
CA ALA A 452 42.28 21.93 -12.14
C ALA A 452 41.11 21.98 -11.13
N LEU A 453 40.22 21.00 -11.22
CA LEU A 453 39.06 20.83 -10.34
C LEU A 453 39.26 19.62 -9.44
N TYR A 454 38.65 19.62 -8.24
CA TYR A 454 38.64 18.42 -7.39
C TYR A 454 37.97 17.27 -8.11
N VAL A 455 38.58 16.09 -8.13
CA VAL A 455 38.01 14.90 -8.76
C VAL A 455 38.15 13.70 -7.84
N THR A 456 37.35 12.67 -8.08
CA THR A 456 37.52 11.35 -7.46
C THR A 456 38.15 10.41 -8.49
N VAL A 457 39.44 10.12 -8.36
CA VAL A 457 40.14 9.19 -9.24
C VAL A 457 39.69 7.76 -8.90
N PRO A 458 39.09 7.00 -9.85
CA PRO A 458 38.55 5.68 -9.57
C PRO A 458 39.60 4.68 -9.05
N TYR A 459 39.25 3.90 -8.03
CA TYR A 459 40.01 2.69 -7.72
C TYR A 459 39.55 1.55 -8.63
N GLU A 460 40.47 1.01 -9.44
CA GLU A 460 40.18 -0.10 -10.37
C GLU A 460 39.61 -1.34 -9.65
N SER A 461 40.05 -1.57 -8.40
CA SER A 461 39.52 -2.63 -7.54
C SER A 461 38.06 -2.41 -7.16
N SER A 462 37.66 -1.15 -6.91
CA SER A 462 36.28 -0.78 -6.61
C SER A 462 35.39 -0.96 -7.82
N VAL A 463 35.82 -0.44 -8.98
CA VAL A 463 35.10 -0.61 -10.25
C VAL A 463 34.92 -2.09 -10.57
N SER A 464 36.00 -2.89 -10.53
CA SER A 464 35.95 -4.33 -10.82
C SER A 464 35.03 -5.10 -9.87
N LYS A 465 35.01 -4.75 -8.58
CA LYS A 465 34.10 -5.33 -7.58
C LYS A 465 32.64 -5.01 -7.90
N ILE A 466 32.35 -3.78 -8.32
CA ILE A 466 31.00 -3.35 -8.72
C ILE A 466 30.56 -4.10 -9.98
N LYS A 467 31.41 -4.19 -11.02
CA LYS A 467 31.12 -4.98 -12.24
C LYS A 467 30.71 -6.41 -11.90
N LYS A 468 31.47 -7.06 -11.01
CA LYS A 468 31.17 -8.43 -10.55
C LYS A 468 29.84 -8.52 -9.80
N LYS A 469 29.50 -7.53 -8.96
CA LYS A 469 28.21 -7.49 -8.26
C LYS A 469 27.04 -7.29 -9.21
N MET A 470 27.15 -6.36 -10.17
CA MET A 470 26.12 -6.12 -11.19
C MET A 470 25.88 -7.36 -12.04
N ARG A 471 26.94 -8.01 -12.54
CA ARG A 471 26.81 -9.26 -13.31
C ARG A 471 26.13 -10.38 -12.52
N ARG A 472 26.40 -10.49 -11.21
CA ARG A 472 25.73 -11.46 -10.34
C ARG A 472 24.26 -11.13 -10.09
N ALA A 473 23.90 -9.84 -10.07
CA ALA A 473 22.51 -9.42 -9.91
C ALA A 473 21.70 -9.61 -11.20
N LEU A 474 22.36 -9.62 -12.37
CA LEU A 474 21.76 -9.89 -13.68
C LEU A 474 21.64 -11.38 -14.03
N GLN A 475 22.19 -12.27 -13.20
CA GLN A 475 21.99 -13.72 -13.28
C GLN A 475 20.82 -14.11 -12.38
#